data_AF-A0A1E5WEW4-F1
#
_entry.id   AF-A0A1E5WEW4-F1
#
_cell.length_a   1.000
_cell.length_b   1.000
_cell.length_c   1.000
_cell.angle_alpha   90.00
_cell.angle_beta   90.00
_cell.angle_gamma   90.00
#
_symmetry.space_group_name_H-M   'P 1'
#
loop_
_entity.id
_entity.type
_entity.pdbx_description
1 polymer ?
#
loop_
_entity_poly.entity_id
_entity_poly.type
_entity_poly.pdbx_seq_one_letter_code
_entity_poly.pdbx_strand_id
1 'polypeptide(L)'
;MTADHAAAAAGEPAGSSSPPASVAEGRALLRPSSFVSIISDNDDKEFEERAFETDEKVVVSVSGDPDEEERLFYASGGRTPPFSWRKLWLFTGPGYLMSIAFVDPGNIEGDLQAGATADGSLLWVLLWSTAMGLLVQLLAARLGVATGRHLAELCRDEYPDWARRALWIMAEVALVSADIQEVIGSAIAIKILSHGLLPIWVGVVITALDCFIFLSLENYGVRKLEGLFAVLITTMACSFAWMFVETKPRGKDLIIGILVPKLNSRTIKQAVGLVGSVITPHNVFLHSALVQSRKIDPEKEYEVREALRYYSIESTMALAVPLMINLFVTTVFAKGFYGTKEADNIGLENAGKYLHEKFGGDFFPVLYIWGVGLLAAGTSSTITGTYAGQFIMGGFLNWRLKKWIRALITRSFAIVPTIIVALYFNTSDSALDVLNEWLNVLQSIQIPFSLIPLVTLVSKEEVMGVFKIGPITKVSTSTDTHGVLHVFLHFPMNA
;
A
#
# COMPACT_ATOMS: atom_id res chain seq x y z
N MET A 1 49.17 -46.44 68.49
CA MET A 1 50.56 -46.17 68.90
C MET A 1 51.46 -46.84 67.87
N THR A 2 52.43 -46.08 67.32
CA THR A 2 53.39 -46.42 66.23
C THR A 2 52.79 -46.52 64.82
N ALA A 3 53.35 -45.92 63.76
CA ALA A 3 54.38 -44.89 63.59
C ALA A 3 54.30 -44.35 62.14
N ASP A 4 54.64 -43.08 61.96
CA ASP A 4 54.80 -42.37 60.69
C ASP A 4 55.90 -42.96 59.78
N HIS A 5 55.73 -42.83 58.46
CA HIS A 5 56.83 -42.45 57.56
C HIS A 5 56.32 -41.81 56.26
N ALA A 6 56.90 -40.65 55.95
CA ALA A 6 56.63 -39.77 54.82
C ALA A 6 57.33 -40.21 53.52
N ALA A 7 56.76 -39.85 52.36
CA ALA A 7 57.51 -39.48 51.16
C ALA A 7 56.65 -38.64 50.20
N ALA A 8 57.17 -37.49 49.82
CA ALA A 8 56.59 -36.51 48.90
C ALA A 8 57.00 -36.80 47.43
N ALA A 9 56.12 -36.49 46.48
CA ALA A 9 56.49 -36.13 45.12
C ALA A 9 55.38 -35.27 44.48
N ALA A 10 55.80 -34.15 43.89
CA ALA A 10 54.97 -33.08 43.33
C ALA A 10 54.45 -33.39 41.91
N GLY A 11 53.28 -32.83 41.57
CA GLY A 11 52.72 -32.75 40.23
C GLY A 11 51.40 -31.98 40.22
N GLU A 12 51.42 -30.77 39.64
CA GLU A 12 50.30 -29.81 39.51
C GLU A 12 49.30 -30.16 38.37
N PRO A 13 48.15 -29.44 38.20
CA PRO A 13 46.82 -30.02 38.02
C PRO A 13 46.15 -29.78 36.65
N ALA A 14 45.07 -30.50 36.34
CA ALA A 14 43.99 -30.05 35.44
C ALA A 14 42.76 -30.98 35.46
N GLY A 15 41.55 -30.39 35.40
CA GLY A 15 40.36 -31.03 34.83
C GLY A 15 39.18 -31.26 35.78
N SER A 16 38.30 -30.25 35.92
CA SER A 16 36.98 -30.36 36.55
C SER A 16 35.95 -30.99 35.61
N SER A 17 35.23 -32.00 36.12
CA SER A 17 34.16 -32.72 35.44
C SER A 17 32.76 -32.25 35.90
N SER A 18 31.84 -32.19 34.94
CA SER A 18 30.44 -31.77 35.05
C SER A 18 29.47 -32.90 35.44
N PRO A 19 28.32 -32.61 36.10
CA PRO A 19 27.18 -33.51 36.25
C PRO A 19 26.00 -33.14 35.31
N PRO A 20 24.93 -33.97 35.21
CA PRO A 20 24.36 -34.36 33.91
C PRO A 20 23.03 -33.72 33.51
N ALA A 21 22.69 -33.95 32.24
CA ALA A 21 21.53 -33.47 31.51
C ALA A 21 20.17 -34.06 31.96
N SER A 22 19.15 -33.20 32.01
CA SER A 22 17.75 -33.62 31.90
C SER A 22 16.88 -32.53 31.24
N VAL A 23 16.39 -32.86 30.04
CA VAL A 23 15.06 -32.56 29.47
C VAL A 23 14.56 -31.11 29.51
N ALA A 24 14.76 -30.40 28.39
CA ALA A 24 13.87 -29.33 27.93
C ALA A 24 13.72 -29.47 26.40
N GLU A 25 12.67 -30.15 25.95
CA GLU A 25 12.23 -30.12 24.55
C GLU A 25 11.75 -28.69 24.22
N GLY A 26 12.65 -27.90 23.62
CA GLY A 26 12.28 -26.67 22.96
C GLY A 26 11.50 -26.98 21.68
N ARG A 27 10.22 -26.58 21.63
CA ARG A 27 9.46 -26.45 20.37
C ARG A 27 10.20 -25.45 19.47
N ALA A 28 10.97 -25.95 18.52
CA ALA A 28 11.58 -25.15 17.46
C ALA A 28 10.45 -24.49 16.63
N LEU A 29 10.46 -23.16 16.58
CA LEU A 29 9.39 -22.37 15.95
C LEU A 29 9.51 -22.25 14.42
N LEU A 30 10.68 -22.53 13.83
CA LEU A 30 10.89 -22.71 12.39
C LEU A 30 12.07 -23.67 12.19
N ARG A 31 11.96 -24.67 11.29
CA ARG A 31 13.12 -25.51 10.91
C ARG A 31 13.97 -24.75 9.89
N PRO A 32 15.31 -24.69 10.05
CA PRO A 32 16.17 -24.13 9.02
C PRO A 32 16.16 -25.07 7.80
N SER A 33 15.87 -24.54 6.60
CA SER A 33 16.13 -25.24 5.35
C SER A 33 17.63 -25.23 5.09
N SER A 34 18.25 -26.40 5.14
CA SER A 34 19.64 -26.64 4.81
C SER A 34 19.90 -26.43 3.32
N PHE A 35 20.31 -25.22 2.91
CA PHE A 35 21.05 -25.01 1.66
C PHE A 35 21.83 -23.70 1.71
N VAL A 36 22.86 -23.65 2.55
CA VAL A 36 23.93 -22.64 2.48
C VAL A 36 25.24 -23.41 2.38
N SER A 37 25.77 -23.53 1.17
CA SER A 37 27.21 -23.47 0.91
C SER A 37 27.52 -23.58 -0.59
N ILE A 38 28.45 -22.72 -1.03
CA ILE A 38 29.37 -22.81 -2.18
C ILE A 38 28.96 -22.01 -3.44
N ILE A 39 29.75 -20.96 -3.71
CA ILE A 39 30.30 -20.40 -4.99
C ILE A 39 30.58 -18.90 -4.69
N SER A 40 31.77 -18.57 -4.20
CA SER A 40 33.00 -18.10 -4.89
C SER A 40 32.94 -16.65 -5.38
N ASP A 41 33.94 -15.88 -4.94
CA ASP A 41 34.19 -14.46 -5.18
C ASP A 41 34.43 -14.03 -6.63
N ASN A 42 34.15 -12.73 -6.83
CA ASN A 42 34.65 -11.76 -7.80
C ASN A 42 33.90 -11.53 -9.14
N ASP A 43 33.68 -10.22 -9.38
CA ASP A 43 33.31 -9.52 -10.64
C ASP A 43 31.84 -9.17 -10.97
N ASP A 44 31.05 -8.65 -10.02
CA ASP A 44 29.72 -8.06 -10.35
C ASP A 44 29.33 -6.79 -9.51
N LYS A 45 30.27 -5.85 -9.33
CA LYS A 45 30.02 -4.63 -8.51
C LYS A 45 29.18 -3.52 -9.16
N GLU A 46 28.61 -3.72 -10.35
CA GLU A 46 27.83 -2.68 -11.07
C GLU A 46 26.33 -2.98 -11.27
N PHE A 47 25.81 -4.05 -10.66
CA PHE A 47 24.41 -4.48 -10.85
C PHE A 47 23.59 -4.69 -9.57
N GLU A 48 24.12 -4.38 -8.38
CA GLU A 48 23.39 -4.54 -7.11
C GLU A 48 22.71 -3.24 -6.63
N GLU A 49 21.67 -2.78 -7.33
CA GLU A 49 20.75 -1.81 -6.75
C GLU A 49 19.62 -2.57 -6.05
N ARG A 50 19.79 -2.83 -4.75
CA ARG A 50 18.76 -3.46 -3.89
C ARG A 50 17.72 -2.40 -3.53
N ALA A 51 16.43 -2.79 -3.40
CA ALA A 51 15.36 -1.85 -3.03
C ALA A 51 15.56 -1.22 -1.63
N PHE A 52 16.35 -1.87 -0.77
CA PHE A 52 16.96 -1.28 0.42
C PHE A 52 18.37 -1.89 0.55
N GLU A 53 19.42 -1.07 0.54
CA GLU A 53 20.75 -1.56 0.94
C GLU A 53 20.71 -2.06 2.40
N THR A 54 21.55 -3.04 2.74
CA THR A 54 21.66 -3.57 4.12
C THR A 54 22.05 -2.47 5.14
N ASP A 55 22.67 -1.40 4.63
CA ASP A 55 23.08 -0.19 5.34
C ASP A 55 22.03 0.95 5.29
N GLU A 56 21.04 0.89 4.37
CA GLU A 56 19.91 1.83 4.27
C GLU A 56 18.66 1.38 5.04
N LYS A 57 18.55 0.10 5.39
CA LYS A 57 17.54 -0.35 6.35
C LYS A 57 17.68 0.49 7.59
N VAL A 58 16.68 1.32 7.89
CA VAL A 58 16.63 2.07 9.14
C VAL A 58 16.72 1.02 10.23
N VAL A 59 17.89 0.96 10.86
CA VAL A 59 18.08 0.22 12.09
C VAL A 59 17.22 0.96 13.08
N VAL A 60 15.95 0.55 13.18
CA VAL A 60 15.21 0.79 14.40
C VAL A 60 15.91 -0.13 15.38
N SER A 61 16.98 0.39 15.96
CA SER A 61 17.60 -0.24 17.09
C SER A 61 16.53 -0.14 18.17
N VAL A 62 15.73 -1.21 18.27
CA VAL A 62 14.95 -1.49 19.48
C VAL A 62 15.88 -1.52 20.70
N SER A 63 17.20 -1.60 20.47
CA SER A 63 18.26 -1.25 21.40
C SER A 63 18.87 0.14 21.13
N GLY A 64 18.31 1.21 21.71
CA GLY A 64 19.14 1.82 22.74
C GLY A 64 19.17 0.75 23.82
N ASP A 65 20.34 0.16 24.09
CA ASP A 65 20.52 -1.04 24.92
C ASP A 65 19.36 -1.13 25.93
N PRO A 66 18.40 -2.06 25.76
CA PRO A 66 17.18 -2.03 26.57
C PRO A 66 17.60 -1.91 28.01
N ASP A 67 17.10 -0.87 28.71
CA ASP A 67 17.41 -0.64 30.11
C ASP A 67 17.32 -2.01 30.82
N GLU A 68 18.24 -2.35 31.72
CA GLU A 68 18.28 -3.69 32.32
C GLU A 68 16.91 -4.15 32.84
N GLU A 69 16.05 -3.19 33.24
CA GLU A 69 14.64 -3.36 33.55
C GLU A 69 13.79 -3.94 32.40
N GLU A 70 13.90 -3.46 31.16
CA GLU A 70 13.16 -4.02 30.01
C GLU A 70 13.61 -5.46 29.74
N ARG A 71 14.93 -5.75 29.75
CA ARG A 71 15.44 -7.13 29.58
C ARG A 71 14.94 -8.07 30.67
N LEU A 72 14.98 -7.63 31.93
CA LEU A 72 14.46 -8.38 33.06
C LEU A 72 12.94 -8.55 32.97
N PHE A 73 12.21 -7.54 32.50
CA PHE A 73 10.75 -7.59 32.30
C PHE A 73 10.35 -8.59 31.21
N TYR A 74 11.09 -8.65 30.10
CA TYR A 74 10.88 -9.64 29.03
C TYR A 74 11.31 -11.05 29.44
N ALA A 75 12.43 -11.20 30.15
CA ALA A 75 12.87 -12.47 30.71
C ALA A 75 11.89 -13.03 31.76
N SER A 76 11.12 -12.15 32.41
CA SER A 76 10.10 -12.50 33.41
C SER A 76 8.73 -12.89 32.81
N GLY A 77 8.62 -13.02 31.49
CA GLY A 77 7.33 -13.30 30.82
C GLY A 77 6.38 -12.10 30.76
N GLY A 78 6.91 -10.89 30.86
CA GLY A 78 6.15 -9.64 30.82
C GLY A 78 5.45 -9.38 29.48
N ARG A 79 4.24 -8.80 29.56
CA ARG A 79 3.47 -8.32 28.40
C ARG A 79 4.24 -7.25 27.60
N THR A 80 3.77 -7.00 26.38
CA THR A 80 4.28 -5.96 25.46
C THR A 80 4.59 -4.65 26.19
N PRO A 81 5.69 -3.95 25.83
CA PRO A 81 6.15 -2.77 26.54
C PRO A 81 5.10 -1.64 26.50
N PRO A 82 5.19 -0.67 27.43
CA PRO A 82 4.36 0.51 27.38
C PRO A 82 4.55 1.26 26.05
N PHE A 83 3.45 1.83 25.55
CA PHE A 83 3.46 2.58 24.30
C PHE A 83 4.38 3.80 24.40
N SER A 84 5.28 3.96 23.42
CA SER A 84 6.21 5.10 23.35
C SER A 84 5.99 5.88 22.06
N TRP A 85 5.73 7.18 22.19
CA TRP A 85 5.64 8.11 21.07
C TRP A 85 6.93 8.16 20.26
N ARG A 86 8.10 8.08 20.93
CA ARG A 86 9.41 8.07 20.25
C ARG A 86 9.57 6.82 19.38
N LYS A 87 9.14 5.65 19.88
CA LYS A 87 9.14 4.41 19.11
C LYS A 87 8.16 4.49 17.95
N LEU A 88 6.96 5.02 18.15
CA LEU A 88 6.00 5.22 17.05
C LEU A 88 6.63 6.02 15.91
N TRP A 89 7.28 7.16 16.19
CA TRP A 89 7.97 7.98 15.18
C TRP A 89 9.08 7.24 14.40
N LEU A 90 9.72 6.24 15.00
CA LEU A 90 10.74 5.42 14.32
C LEU A 90 10.12 4.39 13.36
N PHE A 91 8.95 3.86 13.72
CA PHE A 91 8.18 2.95 12.88
C PHE A 91 7.41 3.70 11.77
N THR A 92 7.08 4.98 11.98
CA THR A 92 6.44 5.84 10.99
C THR A 92 7.21 5.90 9.67
N GLY A 93 6.54 5.60 8.56
CA GLY A 93 7.05 5.67 7.20
C GLY A 93 6.26 4.75 6.26
N PRO A 94 6.34 3.41 6.43
CA PRO A 94 5.64 2.45 5.58
C PRO A 94 4.14 2.72 5.48
N GLY A 95 3.45 2.95 6.60
CA GLY A 95 2.00 3.22 6.61
C GLY A 95 1.65 4.53 5.93
N TYR A 96 2.48 5.58 6.09
CA TYR A 96 2.29 6.85 5.41
C TYR A 96 2.53 6.76 3.91
N LEU A 97 3.62 6.11 3.48
CA LEU A 97 3.92 5.89 2.06
C LEU A 97 2.78 5.10 1.39
N MET A 98 2.23 4.10 2.09
CA MET A 98 1.03 3.38 1.62
C MET A 98 -0.21 4.26 1.56
N SER A 99 -0.43 5.16 2.54
CA SER A 99 -1.61 6.02 2.57
C SER A 99 -1.67 7.02 1.41
N ILE A 100 -0.52 7.42 0.86
CA ILE A 100 -0.49 8.33 -0.30
C ILE A 100 -1.10 7.66 -1.52
N ALA A 101 -0.94 6.34 -1.66
CA ALA A 101 -1.54 5.57 -2.74
C ALA A 101 -3.06 5.34 -2.59
N PHE A 102 -3.70 5.90 -1.55
CA PHE A 102 -5.16 6.01 -1.43
C PHE A 102 -5.70 7.36 -1.90
N VAL A 103 -4.81 8.27 -2.33
CA VAL A 103 -5.15 9.62 -2.79
C VAL A 103 -4.63 9.84 -4.21
N ASP A 104 -4.40 8.75 -4.95
CA ASP A 104 -3.99 8.77 -6.35
C ASP A 104 -5.14 9.25 -7.25
N PRO A 105 -4.85 9.69 -8.49
CA PRO A 105 -5.89 10.20 -9.39
C PRO A 105 -7.02 9.20 -9.66
N GLY A 106 -6.74 7.89 -9.69
CA GLY A 106 -7.75 6.85 -9.91
C GLY A 106 -8.76 6.75 -8.76
N ASN A 107 -8.28 6.90 -7.52
CA ASN A 107 -9.10 6.93 -6.32
C ASN A 107 -9.98 8.19 -6.26
N ILE A 108 -9.37 9.36 -6.45
CA ILE A 108 -10.10 10.65 -6.47
C ILE A 108 -11.20 10.64 -7.54
N GLU A 109 -10.91 10.10 -8.72
CA GLU A 109 -11.88 10.00 -9.81
C GLU A 109 -13.04 9.03 -9.50
N GLY A 110 -12.74 7.87 -8.92
CA GLY A 110 -13.77 6.93 -8.48
C GLY A 110 -14.71 7.55 -7.44
N ASP A 111 -14.16 8.28 -6.48
CA ASP A 111 -14.90 8.95 -5.42
C ASP A 111 -15.80 10.08 -5.93
N LEU A 112 -15.30 10.94 -6.83
CA LEU A 112 -16.10 12.03 -7.39
C LEU A 112 -17.21 11.48 -8.32
N GLN A 113 -16.95 10.41 -9.08
CA GLN A 113 -17.96 9.75 -9.91
C GLN A 113 -19.04 9.08 -9.06
N ALA A 114 -18.64 8.38 -8.00
CA ALA A 114 -19.56 7.80 -7.02
C ALA A 114 -20.41 8.88 -6.32
N GLY A 115 -19.80 10.01 -5.96
CA GLY A 115 -20.48 11.16 -5.38
C GLY A 115 -21.54 11.72 -6.33
N ALA A 116 -21.13 12.09 -7.54
CA ALA A 116 -22.00 12.73 -8.53
C ALA A 116 -23.21 11.88 -8.94
N THR A 117 -23.04 10.55 -9.04
CA THR A 117 -24.08 9.65 -9.55
C THR A 117 -25.01 9.09 -8.48
N ALA A 118 -24.59 9.05 -7.20
CA ALA A 118 -25.28 8.28 -6.16
C ALA A 118 -25.73 9.06 -4.90
N ASP A 119 -25.71 10.40 -4.87
CA ASP A 119 -26.21 11.24 -3.74
C ASP A 119 -25.66 10.85 -2.35
N GLY A 120 -24.44 10.34 -2.30
CA GLY A 120 -23.86 9.82 -1.06
C GLY A 120 -24.46 8.49 -0.56
N SER A 121 -25.30 7.80 -1.35
CA SER A 121 -25.75 6.43 -1.05
C SER A 121 -24.62 5.40 -1.11
N LEU A 122 -23.48 5.76 -1.69
CA LEU A 122 -22.26 4.95 -1.75
C LEU A 122 -21.25 5.30 -0.64
N LEU A 123 -21.56 6.22 0.27
CA LEU A 123 -20.66 6.56 1.39
C LEU A 123 -20.41 5.37 2.33
N TRP A 124 -21.41 4.51 2.53
CA TRP A 124 -21.20 3.27 3.27
C TRP A 124 -20.22 2.34 2.53
N VAL A 125 -20.29 2.26 1.19
CA VAL A 125 -19.33 1.48 0.39
C VAL A 125 -17.94 2.05 0.54
N LEU A 126 -17.77 3.37 0.47
CA LEU A 126 -16.48 4.02 0.70
C LEU A 126 -15.92 3.65 2.08
N LEU A 127 -16.71 3.84 3.16
CA LEU A 127 -16.27 3.54 4.52
C LEU A 127 -15.89 2.06 4.69
N TRP A 128 -16.74 1.13 4.23
CA TRP A 128 -16.48 -0.31 4.35
C TRP A 128 -15.32 -0.76 3.47
N SER A 129 -15.15 -0.21 2.28
CA SER A 129 -14.00 -0.47 1.40
C SER A 129 -12.71 0.04 2.03
N THR A 130 -12.70 1.22 2.65
CA THR A 130 -11.50 1.71 3.35
C THR A 130 -11.21 0.90 4.62
N ALA A 131 -12.23 0.49 5.37
CA ALA A 131 -12.06 -0.40 6.51
C ALA A 131 -11.51 -1.77 6.08
N MET A 132 -11.99 -2.30 4.95
CA MET A 132 -11.45 -3.50 4.32
C MET A 132 -9.99 -3.30 3.90
N GLY A 133 -9.71 -2.19 3.22
CA GLY A 133 -8.37 -1.79 2.83
C GLY A 133 -7.43 -1.80 4.02
N LEU A 134 -7.81 -1.16 5.13
CA LEU A 134 -7.05 -1.19 6.38
C LEU A 134 -6.82 -2.61 6.88
N LEU A 135 -7.86 -3.45 6.93
CA LEU A 135 -7.71 -4.85 7.35
C LEU A 135 -6.71 -5.61 6.47
N VAL A 136 -6.81 -5.49 5.15
CA VAL A 136 -5.89 -6.11 4.18
C VAL A 136 -4.47 -5.60 4.38
N GLN A 137 -4.30 -4.30 4.58
CA GLN A 137 -2.99 -3.69 4.84
C GLN A 137 -2.38 -4.20 6.16
N LEU A 138 -3.18 -4.35 7.21
CA LEU A 138 -2.71 -4.92 8.48
C LEU A 138 -2.29 -6.38 8.35
N LEU A 139 -2.97 -7.16 7.50
CA LEU A 139 -2.59 -8.55 7.22
C LEU A 139 -1.31 -8.62 6.38
N ALA A 140 -1.16 -7.75 5.39
CA ALA A 140 0.05 -7.65 4.58
C ALA A 140 1.28 -7.26 5.42
N ALA A 141 1.11 -6.24 6.28
CA ALA A 141 2.12 -5.85 7.27
C ALA A 141 2.44 -7.00 8.22
N ARG A 142 1.41 -7.71 8.71
CA ARG A 142 1.60 -8.86 9.61
C ARG A 142 2.41 -9.98 8.95
N LEU A 143 2.10 -10.32 7.71
CA LEU A 143 2.83 -11.33 6.94
C LEU A 143 4.30 -10.94 6.80
N GLY A 144 4.57 -9.70 6.37
CA GLY A 144 5.93 -9.20 6.15
C GLY A 144 6.78 -9.17 7.42
N VAL A 145 6.21 -8.75 8.55
CA VAL A 145 6.93 -8.66 9.83
C VAL A 145 7.13 -10.03 10.46
N ALA A 146 6.13 -10.91 10.44
CA ALA A 146 6.21 -12.22 11.09
C ALA A 146 7.11 -13.20 10.35
N THR A 147 7.13 -13.14 9.01
CA THR A 147 7.92 -14.09 8.19
C THR A 147 9.27 -13.54 7.78
N GLY A 148 9.48 -12.23 7.85
CA GLY A 148 10.66 -11.56 7.31
C GLY A 148 10.75 -11.61 5.77
N ARG A 149 9.68 -12.00 5.09
CA ARG A 149 9.58 -12.17 3.64
C ARG A 149 8.30 -11.53 3.12
N HIS A 150 8.33 -11.00 1.90
CA HIS A 150 7.15 -10.29 1.37
C HIS A 150 6.20 -11.25 0.66
N LEU A 151 4.94 -10.82 0.43
CA LEU A 151 3.87 -11.68 -0.09
C LEU A 151 4.26 -12.37 -1.41
N ALA A 152 4.88 -11.66 -2.35
CA ALA A 152 5.28 -12.22 -3.64
C ALA A 152 6.33 -13.35 -3.52
N GLU A 153 7.28 -13.25 -2.57
CA GLU A 153 8.26 -14.32 -2.32
C GLU A 153 7.61 -15.56 -1.74
N LEU A 154 6.69 -15.38 -0.79
CA LEU A 154 5.95 -16.51 -0.19
C LEU A 154 5.03 -17.17 -1.21
N CYS A 155 4.40 -16.39 -2.10
CA CYS A 155 3.62 -16.94 -3.20
C CYS A 155 4.48 -17.77 -4.16
N ARG A 156 5.74 -17.39 -4.41
CA ARG A 156 6.65 -18.19 -5.24
C ARG A 156 6.95 -19.55 -4.61
N ASP A 157 7.14 -19.58 -3.30
CA ASP A 157 7.60 -20.77 -2.59
C ASP A 157 6.45 -21.76 -2.30
N GLU A 158 5.23 -21.27 -2.14
CA GLU A 158 4.06 -22.07 -1.77
C GLU A 158 3.23 -22.54 -2.97
N TYR A 159 3.21 -21.80 -4.08
CA TYR A 159 2.41 -22.14 -5.25
C TYR A 159 3.22 -22.81 -6.37
N PRO A 160 2.61 -23.75 -7.12
CA PRO A 160 3.26 -24.35 -8.28
C PRO A 160 3.51 -23.33 -9.39
N ASP A 161 4.47 -23.61 -10.27
CA ASP A 161 4.96 -22.68 -11.30
C ASP A 161 3.89 -22.04 -12.18
N TRP A 162 2.83 -22.77 -12.52
CA TRP A 162 1.74 -22.24 -13.33
C TRP A 162 0.93 -21.18 -12.58
N ALA A 163 0.60 -21.42 -11.31
CA ALA A 163 -0.18 -20.52 -10.47
C ALA A 163 0.64 -19.29 -10.12
N ARG A 164 1.93 -19.49 -9.80
CA ARG A 164 2.91 -18.42 -9.61
C ARG A 164 2.96 -17.45 -10.80
N ARG A 165 3.09 -17.98 -12.03
CA ARG A 165 3.12 -17.16 -13.24
C ARG A 165 1.79 -16.45 -13.51
N ALA A 166 0.66 -17.13 -13.25
CA ALA A 166 -0.66 -16.50 -13.37
C ALA A 166 -0.83 -15.33 -12.39
N LEU A 167 -0.47 -15.52 -11.12
CA LEU A 167 -0.52 -14.46 -10.10
C LEU A 167 0.41 -13.29 -10.45
N TRP A 168 1.59 -13.58 -10.99
CA TRP A 168 2.50 -12.54 -11.48
C TRP A 168 1.89 -11.71 -12.61
N ILE A 169 1.31 -12.36 -13.64
CA ILE A 169 0.65 -11.64 -14.75
C ILE A 169 -0.48 -10.75 -14.21
N MET A 170 -1.32 -11.27 -13.31
CA MET A 170 -2.42 -10.52 -12.71
C MET A 170 -1.91 -9.31 -11.90
N ALA A 171 -0.83 -9.48 -11.14
CA ALA A 171 -0.20 -8.40 -10.39
C ALA A 171 0.40 -7.32 -11.30
N GLU A 172 1.07 -7.69 -12.41
CA GLU A 172 1.58 -6.72 -13.39
C GLU A 172 0.45 -6.01 -14.15
N VAL A 173 -0.64 -6.70 -14.47
CA VAL A 173 -1.83 -6.08 -15.08
C VAL A 173 -2.43 -5.04 -14.12
N ALA A 174 -2.58 -5.37 -12.83
CA ALA A 174 -3.04 -4.41 -11.82
C ALA A 174 -2.10 -3.21 -11.69
N LEU A 175 -0.78 -3.43 -11.79
CA LEU A 175 0.22 -2.37 -11.74
C LEU A 175 0.14 -1.44 -12.95
N VAL A 176 0.13 -1.98 -14.17
CA VAL A 176 0.01 -1.19 -15.41
C VAL A 176 -1.31 -0.44 -15.44
N SER A 177 -2.39 -1.03 -14.93
CA SER A 177 -3.70 -0.38 -14.86
C SER A 177 -3.68 0.87 -13.97
N ALA A 178 -3.00 0.80 -12.81
CA ALA A 178 -2.82 1.95 -11.94
C ALA A 178 -1.92 3.02 -12.60
N ASP A 179 -0.84 2.60 -13.27
CA ASP A 179 0.07 3.50 -13.98
C ASP A 179 -0.65 4.27 -15.12
N ILE A 180 -1.63 3.65 -15.79
CA ILE A 180 -2.49 4.35 -16.76
C ILE A 180 -3.30 5.47 -16.08
N GLN A 181 -3.89 5.22 -14.92
CA GLN A 181 -4.67 6.23 -14.18
C GLN A 181 -3.79 7.39 -13.72
N GLU A 182 -2.54 7.11 -13.31
CA GLU A 182 -1.56 8.14 -12.99
C GLU A 182 -1.20 9.01 -14.20
N VAL A 183 -0.94 8.38 -15.35
CA VAL A 183 -0.63 9.07 -16.59
C VAL A 183 -1.79 9.97 -17.02
N ILE A 184 -3.03 9.49 -16.91
CA ILE A 184 -4.23 10.27 -17.24
C ILE A 184 -4.38 11.44 -16.27
N GLY A 185 -4.29 11.21 -14.96
CA GLY A 185 -4.40 12.24 -13.94
C GLY A 185 -3.35 13.34 -14.11
N SER A 186 -2.09 12.98 -14.32
CA SER A 186 -1.00 13.92 -14.55
C SER A 186 -1.15 14.68 -15.88
N ALA A 187 -1.61 14.03 -16.94
CA ALA A 187 -1.86 14.68 -18.22
C ALA A 187 -3.01 15.71 -18.13
N ILE A 188 -4.09 15.37 -17.44
CA ILE A 188 -5.20 16.30 -17.15
C ILE A 188 -4.70 17.47 -16.30
N ALA A 189 -3.88 17.21 -15.30
CA ALA A 189 -3.30 18.25 -14.47
C ALA A 189 -2.43 19.23 -15.27
N ILE A 190 -1.62 18.74 -16.22
CA ILE A 190 -0.84 19.59 -17.14
C ILE A 190 -1.76 20.42 -18.04
N LYS A 191 -2.85 19.84 -18.56
CA LYS A 191 -3.86 20.57 -19.35
C LYS A 191 -4.48 21.70 -18.52
N ILE A 192 -4.85 21.44 -17.27
CA ILE A 192 -5.43 22.44 -16.35
C ILE A 192 -4.43 23.55 -16.05
N LEU A 193 -3.19 23.22 -15.68
CA LEU A 193 -2.16 24.19 -15.31
C LEU A 193 -1.69 25.05 -16.49
N SER A 194 -1.81 24.54 -17.71
CA SER A 194 -1.50 25.28 -18.94
C SER A 194 -2.69 26.08 -19.49
N HIS A 195 -3.80 26.22 -18.76
CA HIS A 195 -5.04 26.85 -19.25
C HIS A 195 -5.59 26.22 -20.54
N GLY A 196 -5.32 24.93 -20.77
CA GLY A 196 -5.72 24.22 -21.98
C GLY A 196 -4.85 24.50 -23.21
N LEU A 197 -3.71 25.21 -23.06
CA LEU A 197 -2.74 25.38 -24.15
C LEU A 197 -2.14 24.05 -24.60
N LEU A 198 -1.90 23.14 -23.65
CA LEU A 198 -1.37 21.82 -23.94
C LEU A 198 -2.51 20.80 -24.06
N PRO A 199 -2.68 20.15 -25.22
CA PRO A 199 -3.67 19.09 -25.38
C PRO A 199 -3.26 17.85 -24.57
N ILE A 200 -4.23 16.99 -24.25
CA ILE A 200 -4.01 15.83 -23.37
C ILE A 200 -2.91 14.91 -23.90
N TRP A 201 -2.85 14.66 -25.21
CA TRP A 201 -1.80 13.82 -25.79
C TRP A 201 -0.39 14.38 -25.55
N VAL A 202 -0.22 15.70 -25.53
CA VAL A 202 1.07 16.34 -25.17
C VAL A 202 1.34 16.15 -23.68
N GLY A 203 0.32 16.30 -22.84
CA GLY A 203 0.40 15.98 -21.41
C GLY A 203 0.90 14.57 -21.17
N VAL A 204 0.34 13.57 -21.86
CA VAL A 204 0.74 12.15 -21.77
C VAL A 204 2.18 11.92 -22.23
N VAL A 205 2.68 12.66 -23.23
CA VAL A 205 4.09 12.58 -23.64
C VAL A 205 5.00 13.24 -22.60
N ILE A 206 4.57 14.34 -21.99
CA ILE A 206 5.31 15.01 -20.91
C ILE A 206 5.41 14.11 -19.67
N THR A 207 4.38 13.33 -19.35
CA THR A 207 4.45 12.38 -18.23
C THR A 207 5.41 11.22 -18.48
N ALA A 208 5.79 10.95 -19.74
CA ALA A 208 6.92 10.07 -20.04
C ALA A 208 8.24 10.65 -19.51
N LEU A 209 8.41 11.97 -19.64
CA LEU A 209 9.57 12.71 -19.13
C LEU A 209 9.53 12.87 -17.61
N ASP A 210 8.32 12.95 -17.01
CA ASP A 210 8.17 13.02 -15.55
C ASP A 210 8.85 11.84 -14.86
N CYS A 211 8.78 10.65 -15.46
CA CYS A 211 9.36 9.44 -14.89
C CYS A 211 10.89 9.56 -14.83
N PHE A 212 11.51 10.12 -15.88
CA PHE A 212 12.95 10.36 -15.89
C PHE A 212 13.37 11.47 -14.92
N ILE A 213 12.60 12.55 -14.86
CA ILE A 213 12.83 13.64 -13.91
C ILE A 213 12.72 13.12 -12.48
N PHE A 214 11.71 12.30 -12.20
CA PHE A 214 11.51 11.67 -10.90
C PHE A 214 12.65 10.73 -10.52
N LEU A 215 13.03 9.80 -11.40
CA LEU A 215 14.17 8.89 -11.15
C LEU A 215 15.47 9.66 -10.92
N SER A 216 15.64 10.80 -11.60
CA SER A 216 16.78 11.69 -11.38
C SER A 216 16.72 12.42 -10.03
N LEU A 217 15.51 12.77 -9.58
CA LEU A 217 15.24 13.40 -8.27
C LEU A 217 15.33 12.39 -7.12
N GLU A 218 15.06 11.10 -7.32
CA GLU A 218 15.24 10.05 -6.30
C GLU A 218 16.68 10.05 -5.77
N ASN A 219 17.67 10.28 -6.65
CA ASN A 219 19.08 10.46 -6.29
C ASN A 219 19.34 11.64 -5.33
N TYR A 220 18.41 12.58 -5.21
CA TYR A 220 18.49 13.75 -4.32
C TYR A 220 17.98 13.48 -2.89
N GLY A 221 17.43 12.27 -2.67
CA GLY A 221 17.02 11.75 -1.37
C GLY A 221 15.50 11.63 -1.21
N VAL A 222 15.02 10.39 -1.08
CA VAL A 222 13.59 10.01 -0.98
C VAL A 222 12.84 10.80 0.11
N ARG A 223 13.42 10.99 1.30
CA ARG A 223 12.76 11.69 2.42
C ARG A 223 12.39 13.15 2.12
N LYS A 224 13.19 13.85 1.29
CA LYS A 224 12.90 15.25 0.94
C LYS A 224 11.72 15.34 -0.04
N LEU A 225 11.64 14.39 -0.97
CA LEU A 225 10.53 14.28 -1.91
C LEU A 225 9.23 13.86 -1.23
N GLU A 226 9.29 12.88 -0.33
CA GLU A 226 8.14 12.49 0.50
C GLU A 226 7.59 13.69 1.30
N GLY A 227 8.46 14.51 1.88
CA GLY A 227 8.06 15.73 2.58
C GLY A 227 7.38 16.75 1.68
N LEU A 228 7.87 16.94 0.44
CA LEU A 228 7.24 17.82 -0.55
C LEU A 228 5.84 17.34 -0.91
N PHE A 229 5.67 16.05 -1.24
CA PHE A 229 4.37 15.48 -1.60
C PHE A 229 3.39 15.49 -0.42
N ALA A 230 3.86 15.22 0.80
CA ALA A 230 3.05 15.32 1.99
C ALA A 230 2.48 16.74 2.17
N VAL A 231 3.27 17.79 1.93
CA VAL A 231 2.81 19.18 1.99
C VAL A 231 1.77 19.48 0.90
N LEU A 232 1.99 19.01 -0.33
CA LEU A 232 1.06 19.23 -1.44
C LEU A 232 -0.28 18.51 -1.20
N ILE A 233 -0.26 17.25 -0.80
CA ILE A 233 -1.46 16.46 -0.48
C ILE A 233 -2.19 17.04 0.72
N THR A 234 -1.47 17.46 1.77
CA THR A 234 -2.09 18.13 2.94
C THR A 234 -2.77 19.43 2.54
N THR A 235 -2.16 20.22 1.65
CA THR A 235 -2.76 21.46 1.13
C THR A 235 -4.06 21.16 0.37
N MET A 236 -4.07 20.11 -0.45
CA MET A 236 -5.28 19.64 -1.13
C MET A 236 -6.35 19.17 -0.13
N ALA A 237 -5.97 18.39 0.89
CA ALA A 237 -6.86 17.91 1.94
C ALA A 237 -7.53 19.06 2.72
N CYS A 238 -6.75 20.06 3.14
CA CYS A 238 -7.26 21.26 3.81
C CYS A 238 -8.23 22.04 2.92
N SER A 239 -7.97 22.11 1.62
CA SER A 239 -8.84 22.78 0.65
C SER A 239 -10.19 22.05 0.53
N PHE A 240 -10.18 20.72 0.44
CA PHE A 240 -11.41 19.92 0.45
C PHE A 240 -12.16 20.00 1.78
N ALA A 241 -11.46 20.03 2.91
CA ALA A 241 -12.07 20.23 4.21
C ALA A 241 -12.81 21.57 4.29
N TRP A 242 -12.19 22.65 3.78
CA TRP A 242 -12.84 23.95 3.68
C TRP A 242 -14.08 23.91 2.79
N MET A 243 -13.97 23.34 1.58
CA MET A 243 -15.09 23.20 0.63
C MET A 243 -16.23 22.37 1.20
N PHE A 244 -15.92 21.33 1.99
CA PHE A 244 -16.90 20.51 2.70
C PHE A 244 -17.67 21.31 3.77
N VAL A 245 -16.97 22.12 4.56
CA VAL A 245 -17.61 22.99 5.57
C VAL A 245 -18.51 24.02 4.89
N GLU A 246 -18.03 24.65 3.81
CA GLU A 246 -18.78 25.67 3.07
C GLU A 246 -20.01 25.09 2.36
N THR A 247 -19.91 23.85 1.86
CA THR A 247 -21.06 23.17 1.27
C THR A 247 -22.18 22.91 2.26
N LYS A 248 -21.96 22.97 3.58
CA LYS A 248 -22.97 22.70 4.62
C LYS A 248 -23.82 21.46 4.28
N PRO A 249 -23.23 20.27 4.16
CA PRO A 249 -24.01 19.04 3.98
C PRO A 249 -24.92 18.84 5.18
N ARG A 250 -26.14 18.33 4.93
CA ARG A 250 -27.05 17.96 6.02
C ARG A 250 -26.44 16.77 6.73
N GLY A 251 -25.95 16.97 7.97
CA GLY A 251 -25.29 15.91 8.74
C GLY A 251 -26.13 14.65 8.93
N LYS A 252 -27.47 14.76 8.93
CA LYS A 252 -28.38 13.62 8.96
C LYS A 252 -28.26 12.75 7.70
N ASP A 253 -28.20 13.37 6.53
CA ASP A 253 -28.13 12.66 5.25
C ASP A 253 -26.75 12.00 5.08
N LEU A 254 -25.69 12.64 5.56
CA LEU A 254 -24.34 12.06 5.61
C LEU A 254 -24.28 10.81 6.50
N ILE A 255 -24.80 10.90 7.73
CA ILE A 255 -24.84 9.78 8.67
C ILE A 255 -25.67 8.62 8.10
N ILE A 256 -26.80 8.93 7.46
CA ILE A 256 -27.63 7.92 6.79
C ILE A 256 -26.89 7.29 5.62
N GLY A 257 -26.19 8.07 4.80
CA GLY A 257 -25.39 7.57 3.67
C GLY A 257 -24.23 6.67 4.12
N ILE A 258 -23.65 6.94 5.28
CA ILE A 258 -22.57 6.13 5.88
C ILE A 258 -23.10 4.83 6.51
N LEU A 259 -24.27 4.86 7.15
CA LEU A 259 -24.78 3.73 7.94
C LEU A 259 -25.76 2.82 7.18
N VAL A 260 -26.51 3.35 6.21
CA VAL A 260 -27.62 2.62 5.59
C VAL A 260 -27.20 2.11 4.20
N PRO A 261 -27.05 0.79 4.02
CA PRO A 261 -26.73 0.22 2.72
C PRO A 261 -27.92 0.39 1.77
N LYS A 262 -27.75 1.24 0.75
CA LYS A 262 -28.71 1.41 -0.34
C LYS A 262 -27.97 1.22 -1.67
N LEU A 263 -28.38 0.23 -2.45
CA LEU A 263 -27.85 -0.03 -3.78
C LEU A 263 -29.01 -0.05 -4.78
N ASN A 264 -28.86 0.71 -5.86
CA ASN A 264 -29.76 0.67 -7.01
C ASN A 264 -29.01 0.00 -8.17
N SER A 265 -29.72 -0.62 -9.13
CA SER A 265 -29.08 -1.25 -10.29
C SER A 265 -28.18 -0.30 -11.08
N ARG A 266 -28.51 1.01 -11.10
CA ARG A 266 -27.71 2.05 -11.76
C ARG A 266 -26.41 2.39 -11.05
N THR A 267 -26.30 2.12 -9.75
CA THR A 267 -25.14 2.50 -8.90
C THR A 267 -24.18 1.33 -8.66
N ILE A 268 -24.46 0.13 -9.19
CA ILE A 268 -23.63 -1.07 -8.96
C ILE A 268 -22.26 -0.91 -9.63
N LYS A 269 -22.22 -0.39 -10.86
CA LYS A 269 -20.96 -0.19 -11.59
C LYS A 269 -20.04 0.76 -10.82
N GLN A 270 -20.58 1.86 -10.30
CA GLN A 270 -19.85 2.84 -9.50
C GLN A 270 -19.48 2.26 -8.13
N ALA A 271 -20.32 1.44 -7.50
CA ALA A 271 -19.97 0.76 -6.26
C ALA A 271 -18.77 -0.19 -6.45
N VAL A 272 -18.77 -0.95 -7.56
CA VAL A 272 -17.64 -1.83 -7.93
C VAL A 272 -16.40 -0.99 -8.21
N GLY A 273 -16.50 0.03 -9.05
CA GLY A 273 -15.38 0.96 -9.33
C GLY A 273 -14.80 1.58 -8.05
N LEU A 274 -15.66 2.02 -7.13
CA LEU A 274 -15.27 2.58 -5.83
C LEU A 274 -14.53 1.56 -4.94
N VAL A 275 -14.91 0.29 -4.96
CA VAL A 275 -14.18 -0.76 -4.22
C VAL A 275 -12.79 -0.95 -4.81
N GLY A 276 -12.67 -1.02 -6.15
CA GLY A 276 -11.39 -1.20 -6.84
C GLY A 276 -10.46 0.00 -6.75
N SER A 277 -11.02 1.21 -6.72
CA SER A 277 -10.25 2.44 -6.56
C SER A 277 -9.66 2.56 -5.14
N VAL A 278 -10.38 2.07 -4.13
CA VAL A 278 -9.93 2.08 -2.73
C VAL A 278 -8.98 0.92 -2.42
N ILE A 279 -9.26 -0.29 -2.91
CA ILE A 279 -8.46 -1.49 -2.60
C ILE A 279 -7.62 -1.85 -3.83
N THR A 280 -6.44 -1.25 -3.92
CA THR A 280 -5.51 -1.54 -5.00
C THR A 280 -4.67 -2.80 -4.69
N PRO A 281 -4.64 -3.82 -5.58
CA PRO A 281 -3.97 -5.09 -5.30
C PRO A 281 -2.44 -4.98 -5.16
N HIS A 282 -1.79 -4.14 -5.97
CA HIS A 282 -0.33 -3.97 -5.94
C HIS A 282 0.15 -3.40 -4.60
N ASN A 283 -0.69 -2.59 -3.94
CA ASN A 283 -0.43 -2.03 -2.62
C ASN A 283 -0.33 -3.10 -1.52
N VAL A 284 -1.02 -4.23 -1.67
CA VAL A 284 -0.90 -5.37 -0.75
C VAL A 284 0.51 -5.96 -0.78
N PHE A 285 1.07 -6.12 -1.98
CA PHE A 285 2.44 -6.61 -2.15
C PHE A 285 3.45 -5.59 -1.63
N LEU A 286 3.25 -4.31 -1.98
CA LEU A 286 4.12 -3.21 -1.56
C LEU A 286 4.21 -3.10 -0.03
N HIS A 287 3.08 -3.06 0.67
CA HIS A 287 3.09 -2.87 2.12
C HIS A 287 3.77 -4.03 2.85
N SER A 288 3.55 -5.27 2.37
CA SER A 288 4.24 -6.45 2.93
C SER A 288 5.76 -6.40 2.81
N ALA A 289 6.28 -5.63 1.84
CA ALA A 289 7.71 -5.40 1.66
C ALA A 289 8.22 -4.17 2.41
N LEU A 290 7.46 -3.06 2.43
CA LEU A 290 7.87 -1.81 3.09
C LEU A 290 8.06 -1.98 4.60
N VAL A 291 7.27 -2.83 5.25
CA VAL A 291 7.43 -3.13 6.68
C VAL A 291 8.77 -3.80 7.01
N GLN A 292 9.44 -4.40 6.02
CA GLN A 292 10.78 -5.01 6.17
C GLN A 292 11.93 -4.00 6.04
N SER A 293 11.62 -2.74 5.71
CA SER A 293 12.61 -1.65 5.76
C SER A 293 13.16 -1.43 7.17
N ARG A 294 12.43 -1.90 8.20
CA ARG A 294 12.87 -1.88 9.60
C ARG A 294 13.49 -3.23 9.97
N LYS A 295 14.67 -3.21 10.58
CA LYS A 295 15.33 -4.42 11.08
C LYS A 295 14.57 -4.91 12.31
N ILE A 296 13.81 -6.00 12.14
CA ILE A 296 13.08 -6.70 13.20
C ILE A 296 13.55 -8.15 13.14
N ASP A 297 13.91 -8.73 14.28
CA ASP A 297 14.32 -10.13 14.34
C ASP A 297 13.07 -11.04 14.39
N PRO A 298 12.77 -11.82 13.33
CA PRO A 298 11.61 -12.71 13.31
C PRO A 298 11.73 -13.86 14.31
N GLU A 299 12.92 -14.18 14.81
CA GLU A 299 13.12 -15.24 15.81
C GLU A 299 12.65 -14.82 17.21
N LYS A 300 12.57 -13.50 17.45
CA LYS A 300 12.17 -12.95 18.74
C LYS A 300 10.71 -12.54 18.75
N GLU A 301 9.91 -13.38 19.40
CA GLU A 301 8.46 -13.19 19.45
C GLU A 301 8.03 -11.80 20.00
N TYR A 302 8.76 -11.27 20.98
CA TYR A 302 8.42 -9.96 21.57
C TYR A 302 8.61 -8.80 20.58
N GLU A 303 9.66 -8.82 19.76
CA GLU A 303 9.95 -7.76 18.78
C GLU A 303 8.89 -7.75 17.68
N VAL A 304 8.49 -8.93 17.22
CA VAL A 304 7.42 -9.08 16.23
C VAL A 304 6.09 -8.59 16.80
N ARG A 305 5.70 -8.98 18.03
CA ARG A 305 4.45 -8.49 18.66
C ARG A 305 4.44 -6.98 18.86
N GLU A 306 5.58 -6.40 19.26
CA GLU A 306 5.74 -4.96 19.43
C GLU A 306 5.61 -4.23 18.09
N ALA A 307 6.33 -4.68 17.06
CA ALA A 307 6.28 -4.11 15.72
C ALA A 307 4.86 -4.18 15.12
N LEU A 308 4.16 -5.30 15.25
CA LEU A 308 2.78 -5.44 14.79
C LEU A 308 1.83 -4.42 15.45
N ARG A 309 2.04 -4.11 16.73
CA ARG A 309 1.24 -3.10 17.43
C ARG A 309 1.52 -1.70 16.90
N TYR A 310 2.79 -1.35 16.67
CA TYR A 310 3.15 -0.04 16.11
C TYR A 310 2.68 0.12 14.67
N TYR A 311 2.92 -0.87 13.80
CA TYR A 311 2.39 -0.85 12.43
C TYR A 311 0.87 -0.78 12.40
N SER A 312 0.18 -1.46 13.33
CA SER A 312 -1.28 -1.36 13.40
C SER A 312 -1.77 0.05 13.71
N ILE A 313 -1.12 0.74 14.66
CA ILE A 313 -1.46 2.11 15.02
C ILE A 313 -1.10 3.06 13.87
N GLU A 314 0.11 2.91 13.32
CA GLU A 314 0.61 3.74 12.21
C GLU A 314 -0.30 3.63 10.98
N SER A 315 -0.58 2.42 10.49
CA SER A 315 -1.44 2.24 9.31
C SER A 315 -2.86 2.75 9.56
N THR A 316 -3.41 2.59 10.76
CA THR A 316 -4.74 3.11 11.10
C THR A 316 -4.75 4.64 11.08
N MET A 317 -3.74 5.29 11.67
CA MET A 317 -3.61 6.75 11.65
C MET A 317 -3.36 7.28 10.23
N ALA A 318 -2.56 6.58 9.44
CA ALA A 318 -2.22 6.97 8.08
C ALA A 318 -3.44 6.88 7.15
N LEU A 319 -4.22 5.79 7.20
CA LEU A 319 -5.42 5.61 6.36
C LEU A 319 -6.60 6.50 6.78
N ALA A 320 -6.61 7.03 8.01
CA ALA A 320 -7.65 7.96 8.45
C ALA A 320 -7.65 9.26 7.63
N VAL A 321 -6.48 9.73 7.18
CA VAL A 321 -6.36 10.96 6.40
C VAL A 321 -6.97 10.80 4.99
N PRO A 322 -6.58 9.80 4.17
CA PRO A 322 -7.25 9.51 2.91
C PRO A 322 -8.75 9.27 3.06
N LEU A 323 -9.19 8.52 4.09
CA LEU A 323 -10.63 8.34 4.34
C LEU A 323 -11.38 9.67 4.46
N MET A 324 -10.80 10.63 5.17
CA MET A 324 -11.38 11.97 5.32
C MET A 324 -11.38 12.75 4.00
N ILE A 325 -10.30 12.68 3.22
CA ILE A 325 -10.22 13.31 1.89
C ILE A 325 -11.31 12.75 0.98
N ASN A 326 -11.39 11.42 0.88
CA ASN A 326 -12.33 10.68 0.06
C ASN A 326 -13.79 10.99 0.44
N LEU A 327 -14.07 11.07 1.75
CA LEU A 327 -15.38 11.49 2.27
C LEU A 327 -15.73 12.92 1.85
N PHE A 328 -14.78 13.86 1.93
CA PHE A 328 -14.98 15.24 1.54
C PHE A 328 -15.21 15.38 0.03
N VAL A 329 -14.38 14.75 -0.79
CA VAL A 329 -14.50 14.73 -2.25
C VAL A 329 -15.87 14.19 -2.64
N THR A 330 -16.21 12.98 -2.20
CA THR A 330 -17.48 12.31 -2.52
C THR A 330 -18.68 13.19 -2.14
N THR A 331 -18.67 13.82 -0.96
CA THR A 331 -19.79 14.65 -0.50
C THR A 331 -19.92 15.98 -1.26
N VAL A 332 -18.80 16.65 -1.56
CA VAL A 332 -18.79 17.92 -2.30
C VAL A 332 -19.35 17.71 -3.70
N PHE A 333 -18.95 16.63 -4.38
CA PHE A 333 -19.43 16.30 -5.73
C PHE A 333 -20.86 15.77 -5.74
N ALA A 334 -21.28 15.00 -4.74
CA ALA A 334 -22.68 14.58 -4.59
C ALA A 334 -23.62 15.80 -4.52
N LYS A 335 -23.34 16.75 -3.64
CA LYS A 335 -24.17 17.97 -3.54
C LYS A 335 -24.10 18.85 -4.79
N GLY A 336 -23.04 18.71 -5.57
CA GLY A 336 -22.77 19.55 -6.73
C GLY A 336 -23.42 19.10 -8.03
N PHE A 337 -23.43 17.79 -8.26
CA PHE A 337 -23.80 17.19 -9.54
C PHE A 337 -24.94 16.19 -9.45
N TYR A 338 -25.33 15.73 -8.25
CA TYR A 338 -26.40 14.76 -8.17
C TYR A 338 -27.72 15.28 -8.75
N GLY A 339 -28.30 14.51 -9.67
CA GLY A 339 -29.53 14.87 -10.38
C GLY A 339 -29.34 15.81 -11.57
N THR A 340 -28.10 16.19 -11.92
CA THR A 340 -27.82 16.96 -13.14
C THR A 340 -27.53 16.03 -14.34
N LYS A 341 -27.57 16.56 -15.56
CA LYS A 341 -27.27 15.79 -16.77
C LYS A 341 -25.77 15.51 -16.94
N GLU A 342 -24.95 16.32 -16.28
CA GLU A 342 -23.49 16.24 -16.28
C GLU A 342 -22.95 15.18 -15.31
N ALA A 343 -23.78 14.65 -14.41
CA ALA A 343 -23.39 13.65 -13.40
C ALA A 343 -22.78 12.37 -14.01
N ASP A 344 -23.29 11.94 -15.16
CA ASP A 344 -22.85 10.72 -15.84
C ASP A 344 -21.53 10.92 -16.62
N ASN A 345 -21.05 12.16 -16.78
CA ASN A 345 -19.81 12.50 -17.53
C ASN A 345 -18.82 13.30 -16.66
N ILE A 346 -18.85 13.09 -15.35
CA ILE A 346 -17.92 13.76 -14.45
C ILE A 346 -16.54 13.09 -14.51
N GLY A 347 -15.52 13.93 -14.62
CA GLY A 347 -14.12 13.54 -14.71
C GLY A 347 -13.21 14.54 -14.01
N LEU A 348 -11.91 14.23 -13.92
CA LEU A 348 -10.94 15.06 -13.20
C LEU A 348 -10.84 16.50 -13.75
N GLU A 349 -11.03 16.69 -15.05
CA GLU A 349 -11.01 18.03 -15.67
C GLU A 349 -12.25 18.85 -15.31
N ASN A 350 -13.44 18.27 -15.53
CA ASN A 350 -14.71 18.93 -15.28
C ASN A 350 -14.90 19.21 -13.79
N ALA A 351 -14.41 18.31 -12.93
CA ALA A 351 -14.35 18.48 -11.49
C ALA A 351 -13.55 19.74 -11.11
N GLY A 352 -12.36 19.92 -11.66
CA GLY A 352 -11.51 21.10 -11.39
C GLY A 352 -12.20 22.42 -11.78
N LYS A 353 -12.80 22.46 -12.97
CA LYS A 353 -13.54 23.64 -13.46
C LYS A 353 -14.71 23.99 -12.53
N TYR A 354 -15.49 22.98 -12.14
CA TYR A 354 -16.60 23.15 -11.21
C TYR A 354 -16.17 23.70 -9.84
N LEU A 355 -15.10 23.14 -9.27
CA LEU A 355 -14.58 23.60 -7.98
C LEU A 355 -14.15 25.07 -8.06
N HIS A 356 -13.56 25.48 -9.18
CA HIS A 356 -13.18 26.87 -9.40
C HIS A 356 -14.39 27.80 -9.56
N GLU A 357 -15.40 27.43 -10.35
CA GLU A 357 -16.60 28.25 -10.54
C GLU A 357 -17.39 28.43 -9.23
N LYS A 358 -17.44 27.39 -8.39
CA LYS A 358 -18.22 27.41 -7.15
C LYS A 358 -17.49 27.99 -5.95
N PHE A 359 -16.19 27.72 -5.82
CA PHE A 359 -15.40 28.05 -4.62
C PHE A 359 -14.19 28.95 -4.90
N GLY A 360 -13.82 29.15 -6.17
CA GLY A 360 -12.63 29.93 -6.52
C GLY A 360 -12.72 31.40 -6.14
N GLY A 361 -13.91 32.02 -6.26
CA GLY A 361 -14.04 33.48 -6.11
C GLY A 361 -13.01 34.26 -6.93
N ASP A 362 -12.79 35.53 -6.61
CA ASP A 362 -11.77 36.35 -7.29
C ASP A 362 -10.33 36.10 -6.80
N PHE A 363 -10.16 35.49 -5.62
CA PHE A 363 -8.87 35.41 -4.92
C PHE A 363 -8.33 33.99 -4.68
N PHE A 364 -9.15 32.95 -4.75
CA PHE A 364 -8.74 31.59 -4.38
C PHE A 364 -8.42 30.74 -5.62
N PRO A 365 -7.14 30.37 -5.84
CA PRO A 365 -6.71 29.64 -7.03
C PRO A 365 -7.05 28.14 -6.93
N VAL A 366 -8.31 27.79 -6.67
CA VAL A 366 -8.78 26.41 -6.45
C VAL A 366 -8.42 25.50 -7.64
N LEU A 367 -8.52 26.01 -8.87
CA LEU A 367 -8.15 25.27 -10.07
C LEU A 367 -6.67 24.87 -10.09
N TYR A 368 -5.79 25.76 -9.63
CA TYR A 368 -4.35 25.48 -9.56
C TYR A 368 -4.03 24.56 -8.38
N ILE A 369 -4.69 24.72 -7.23
CA ILE A 369 -4.53 23.80 -6.11
C ILE A 369 -4.94 22.39 -6.53
N TRP A 370 -6.04 22.26 -7.29
CA TRP A 370 -6.47 21.00 -7.89
C TRP A 370 -5.44 20.44 -8.88
N GLY A 371 -4.98 21.24 -9.85
CA GLY A 371 -3.99 20.80 -10.83
C GLY A 371 -2.65 20.39 -10.18
N VAL A 372 -2.12 21.19 -9.24
CA VAL A 372 -0.90 20.86 -8.52
C VAL A 372 -1.09 19.61 -7.63
N GLY A 373 -2.25 19.48 -6.98
CA GLY A 373 -2.61 18.32 -6.18
C GLY A 373 -2.66 17.04 -7.02
N LEU A 374 -3.29 17.08 -8.20
CA LEU A 374 -3.33 15.95 -9.13
C LEU A 374 -1.94 15.56 -9.65
N LEU A 375 -1.08 16.54 -9.98
CA LEU A 375 0.32 16.26 -10.34
C LEU A 375 1.08 15.62 -9.19
N ALA A 376 0.91 16.12 -7.96
CA ALA A 376 1.55 15.57 -6.77
C ALA A 376 1.08 14.14 -6.48
N ALA A 377 -0.21 13.87 -6.62
CA ALA A 377 -0.79 12.55 -6.45
C ALA A 377 -0.28 11.56 -7.50
N GLY A 378 -0.30 11.94 -8.78
CA GLY A 378 0.19 11.10 -9.88
C GLY A 378 1.68 10.78 -9.73
N THR A 379 2.51 11.79 -9.49
CA THR A 379 3.96 11.60 -9.29
C THR A 379 4.29 10.78 -8.05
N SER A 380 3.55 10.94 -6.94
CA SER A 380 3.77 10.13 -5.75
C SER A 380 3.34 8.67 -5.95
N SER A 381 2.26 8.44 -6.70
CA SER A 381 1.80 7.08 -7.02
C SER A 381 2.83 6.35 -7.90
N THR A 382 3.50 7.04 -8.82
CA THR A 382 4.58 6.48 -9.66
C THR A 382 5.72 5.86 -8.85
N ILE A 383 6.03 6.49 -7.70
CA ILE A 383 7.03 5.99 -6.75
C ILE A 383 6.59 4.63 -6.20
N THR A 384 5.36 4.60 -5.69
CA THR A 384 4.79 3.39 -5.10
C THR A 384 4.62 2.27 -6.14
N GLY A 385 4.23 2.60 -7.36
CA GLY A 385 4.14 1.66 -8.48
C GLY A 385 5.50 1.07 -8.85
N THR A 386 6.55 1.90 -8.92
CA THR A 386 7.91 1.42 -9.22
C THR A 386 8.40 0.44 -8.15
N TYR A 387 8.24 0.78 -6.86
CA TYR A 387 8.62 -0.12 -5.76
C TYR A 387 7.76 -1.38 -5.74
N ALA A 388 6.44 -1.27 -5.89
CA ALA A 388 5.52 -2.41 -5.90
C ALA A 388 5.91 -3.37 -7.02
N GLY A 389 6.17 -2.85 -8.22
CA GLY A 389 6.69 -3.61 -9.33
C GLY A 389 7.95 -4.37 -8.94
N GLN A 390 8.97 -3.69 -8.42
CA GLN A 390 10.24 -4.34 -8.06
C GLN A 390 10.03 -5.55 -7.13
N PHE A 391 9.20 -5.41 -6.10
CA PHE A 391 8.88 -6.53 -5.20
C PHE A 391 8.07 -7.62 -5.88
N ILE A 392 7.12 -7.27 -6.76
CA ILE A 392 6.33 -8.26 -7.52
C ILE A 392 7.24 -9.09 -8.44
N MET A 393 8.08 -8.47 -9.26
CA MET A 393 8.96 -9.18 -10.20
C MET A 393 10.08 -9.95 -9.48
N GLY A 394 10.71 -9.32 -8.49
CA GLY A 394 11.76 -9.95 -7.69
C GLY A 394 11.21 -11.13 -6.89
N GLY A 395 10.01 -10.98 -6.30
CA GLY A 395 9.36 -12.04 -5.55
C GLY A 395 8.89 -13.21 -6.42
N PHE A 396 8.06 -12.92 -7.44
CA PHE A 396 7.47 -13.98 -8.25
C PHE A 396 8.46 -14.63 -9.23
N LEU A 397 9.26 -13.84 -9.95
CA LEU A 397 10.13 -14.33 -11.02
C LEU A 397 11.62 -14.45 -10.63
N ASN A 398 12.01 -13.92 -9.47
CA ASN A 398 13.43 -13.77 -9.10
C ASN A 398 14.24 -12.95 -10.12
N TRP A 399 13.58 -12.10 -10.90
CA TRP A 399 14.21 -11.29 -11.92
C TRP A 399 14.46 -9.89 -11.38
N ARG A 400 15.74 -9.51 -11.31
CA ARG A 400 16.18 -8.20 -10.86
C ARG A 400 16.38 -7.27 -12.06
N LEU A 401 15.60 -6.20 -12.11
CA LEU A 401 15.73 -5.12 -13.10
C LEU A 401 16.06 -3.82 -12.37
N LYS A 402 16.88 -2.98 -12.99
CA LYS A 402 17.19 -1.63 -12.48
C LYS A 402 15.89 -0.82 -12.37
N LYS A 403 15.75 0.02 -11.33
CA LYS A 403 14.55 0.83 -11.06
C LYS A 403 14.09 1.59 -12.29
N TRP A 404 15.03 2.28 -12.95
CA TRP A 404 14.73 3.11 -14.12
C TRP A 404 14.27 2.31 -15.34
N ILE A 405 14.87 1.13 -15.59
CA ILE A 405 14.46 0.25 -16.69
C ILE A 405 13.05 -0.28 -16.42
N ARG A 406 12.79 -0.69 -15.17
CA ARG A 406 11.49 -1.19 -14.73
C ARG A 406 10.40 -0.14 -14.94
N ALA A 407 10.62 1.07 -14.42
CA ALA A 407 9.68 2.18 -14.55
C ALA A 407 9.46 2.56 -16.01
N LEU A 408 10.52 2.59 -16.84
CA LEU A 408 10.38 2.88 -18.27
C LEU A 408 9.54 1.83 -19.00
N ILE A 409 9.71 0.54 -18.70
CA ILE A 409 8.93 -0.53 -19.30
C ILE A 409 7.46 -0.40 -18.93
N THR A 410 7.13 -0.31 -17.64
CA THR A 410 5.75 -0.19 -17.17
C THR A 410 5.08 1.07 -17.71
N ARG A 411 5.81 2.19 -17.69
CA ARG A 411 5.33 3.48 -18.21
C ARG A 411 5.10 3.45 -19.72
N SER A 412 5.93 2.71 -20.47
CA SER A 412 5.70 2.51 -21.91
C SER A 412 4.40 1.74 -22.18
N PHE A 413 4.12 0.70 -21.39
CA PHE A 413 2.86 -0.05 -21.48
C PHE A 413 1.64 0.76 -21.04
N ALA A 414 1.80 1.75 -20.16
CA ALA A 414 0.73 2.66 -19.77
C ALA A 414 0.48 3.79 -20.79
N ILE A 415 1.54 4.36 -21.36
CA ILE A 415 1.46 5.48 -22.29
C ILE A 415 0.82 5.08 -23.62
N VAL A 416 1.19 3.93 -24.18
CA VAL A 416 0.69 3.47 -25.49
C VAL A 416 -0.84 3.42 -25.56
N PRO A 417 -1.57 2.71 -24.67
CA PRO A 417 -3.04 2.70 -24.70
C PRO A 417 -3.62 4.08 -24.44
N THR A 418 -3.00 4.88 -23.55
CA THR A 418 -3.46 6.23 -23.23
C THR A 418 -3.36 7.18 -24.44
N ILE A 419 -2.25 7.15 -25.18
CA ILE A 419 -2.07 7.94 -26.41
C ILE A 419 -3.05 7.48 -27.49
N ILE A 420 -3.25 6.16 -27.66
CA ILE A 420 -4.22 5.64 -28.62
C ILE A 420 -5.61 6.20 -28.31
N VAL A 421 -6.05 6.14 -27.05
CA VAL A 421 -7.35 6.68 -26.65
C VAL A 421 -7.40 8.20 -26.86
N ALA A 422 -6.36 8.93 -26.45
CA ALA A 422 -6.29 10.38 -26.59
C ALA A 422 -6.31 10.85 -28.07
N LEU A 423 -5.69 10.11 -29.00
CA LEU A 423 -5.64 10.45 -30.42
C LEU A 423 -6.87 9.98 -31.20
N TYR A 424 -7.37 8.76 -30.95
CA TYR A 424 -8.50 8.20 -31.69
C TYR A 424 -9.85 8.78 -31.23
N PHE A 425 -10.03 9.05 -29.93
CA PHE A 425 -11.24 9.68 -29.41
C PHE A 425 -11.11 11.21 -29.37
N ASN A 426 -10.37 11.74 -30.35
CA ASN A 426 -10.03 13.13 -30.61
C ASN A 426 -11.14 14.08 -30.11
N THR A 427 -10.92 14.76 -28.99
CA THR A 427 -11.77 15.80 -28.35
C THR A 427 -12.93 15.43 -27.39
N SER A 428 -13.19 14.17 -27.02
CA SER A 428 -14.14 13.90 -25.92
C SER A 428 -13.44 13.57 -24.60
N ASP A 429 -13.37 14.53 -23.67
CA ASP A 429 -12.85 14.32 -22.30
C ASP A 429 -13.51 13.10 -21.62
N SER A 430 -14.76 12.79 -21.99
CA SER A 430 -15.52 11.63 -21.51
C SER A 430 -14.92 10.25 -21.84
N ALA A 431 -14.10 10.12 -22.89
CA ALA A 431 -13.52 8.83 -23.26
C ALA A 431 -12.42 8.40 -22.27
N LEU A 432 -11.67 9.36 -21.72
CA LEU A 432 -10.66 9.11 -20.70
C LEU A 432 -11.31 8.82 -19.35
N ASP A 433 -12.40 9.54 -19.02
CA ASP A 433 -13.18 9.28 -17.81
C ASP A 433 -13.77 7.86 -17.81
N VAL A 434 -14.31 7.43 -18.96
CA VAL A 434 -14.80 6.04 -19.15
C VAL A 434 -13.67 5.02 -19.03
N LEU A 435 -12.49 5.31 -19.59
CA LEU A 435 -11.33 4.44 -19.46
C LEU A 435 -10.93 4.29 -17.97
N ASN A 436 -10.87 5.38 -17.21
CA ASN A 436 -10.56 5.35 -15.79
C ASN A 436 -11.60 4.59 -14.96
N GLU A 437 -12.89 4.75 -15.27
CA GLU A 437 -13.94 3.96 -14.64
C GLU A 437 -13.74 2.45 -14.88
N TRP A 438 -13.41 2.05 -16.12
CA TRP A 438 -13.10 0.65 -16.44
C TRP A 438 -11.81 0.15 -15.79
N LEU A 439 -10.80 0.99 -15.62
CA LEU A 439 -9.58 0.64 -14.91
C LEU A 439 -9.86 0.39 -13.42
N ASN A 440 -10.72 1.19 -12.79
CA ASN A 440 -11.19 0.95 -11.42
C ASN A 440 -11.97 -0.37 -11.28
N VAL A 441 -12.83 -0.69 -12.26
CA VAL A 441 -13.50 -2.00 -12.33
C VAL A 441 -12.47 -3.13 -12.50
N LEU A 442 -11.46 -2.95 -13.35
CA LEU A 442 -10.38 -3.91 -13.53
C LEU A 442 -9.60 -4.14 -12.23
N GLN A 443 -9.26 -3.08 -11.48
CA GLN A 443 -8.63 -3.23 -10.15
C GLN A 443 -9.47 -4.08 -9.21
N SER A 444 -10.80 -3.91 -9.24
CA SER A 444 -11.72 -4.71 -8.42
C SER A 444 -11.65 -6.20 -8.74
N ILE A 445 -11.57 -6.54 -10.03
CA ILE A 445 -11.42 -7.93 -10.52
C ILE A 445 -10.08 -8.52 -10.06
N GLN A 446 -9.06 -7.68 -9.86
CA GLN A 446 -7.72 -8.08 -9.45
C GLN A 446 -7.59 -8.32 -7.93
N ILE A 447 -8.47 -7.75 -7.10
CA ILE A 447 -8.44 -7.88 -5.62
C ILE A 447 -8.34 -9.34 -5.15
N PRO A 448 -9.16 -10.30 -5.64
CA PRO A 448 -9.08 -11.68 -5.18
C PRO A 448 -7.71 -12.32 -5.40
N PHE A 449 -6.98 -11.93 -6.45
CA PHE A 449 -5.67 -12.51 -6.78
C PHE A 449 -4.56 -12.08 -5.82
N SER A 450 -4.71 -10.94 -5.13
CA SER A 450 -3.81 -10.56 -4.03
C SER A 450 -4.33 -11.04 -2.67
N LEU A 451 -5.66 -10.99 -2.47
CA LEU A 451 -6.30 -11.28 -1.19
C LEU A 451 -6.32 -12.78 -0.85
N ILE A 452 -6.61 -13.65 -1.82
CA ILE A 452 -6.66 -15.11 -1.58
C ILE A 452 -5.28 -15.62 -1.13
N PRO A 453 -4.17 -15.32 -1.81
CA PRO A 453 -2.85 -15.71 -1.32
C PRO A 453 -2.53 -15.13 0.06
N LEU A 454 -2.85 -13.85 0.30
CA LEU A 454 -2.61 -13.20 1.58
C LEU A 454 -3.33 -13.92 2.72
N VAL A 455 -4.64 -14.12 2.61
CA VAL A 455 -5.44 -14.76 3.67
C VAL A 455 -5.02 -16.21 3.87
N THR A 456 -4.67 -16.92 2.80
CA THR A 456 -4.20 -18.31 2.86
C THR A 456 -2.89 -18.41 3.62
N LEU A 457 -1.90 -17.59 3.29
CA LEU A 457 -0.57 -17.61 3.90
C LEU A 457 -0.63 -17.15 5.36
N VAL A 458 -1.37 -16.09 5.66
CA VAL A 458 -1.55 -15.59 7.03
C VAL A 458 -2.35 -16.57 7.91
N SER A 459 -3.13 -17.47 7.30
CA SER A 459 -3.85 -18.55 8.01
C SER A 459 -3.02 -19.83 8.20
N LYS A 460 -1.89 -19.97 7.50
CA LYS A 460 -1.08 -21.19 7.49
C LYS A 460 -0.13 -21.20 8.68
N GLU A 461 -0.24 -22.23 9.51
CA GLU A 461 0.57 -22.36 10.74
C GLU A 461 2.05 -22.60 10.44
N GLU A 462 2.36 -23.29 9.35
CA GLU A 462 3.73 -23.52 8.89
C GLU A 462 4.44 -22.22 8.48
N VAL A 463 3.69 -21.22 8.02
CA VAL A 463 4.24 -19.92 7.56
C VAL A 463 4.26 -18.91 8.70
N MET A 464 3.18 -18.81 9.48
CA MET A 464 3.03 -17.77 10.50
C MET A 464 3.43 -18.20 11.91
N GLY A 465 3.59 -19.51 12.17
CA GLY A 465 3.84 -20.03 13.51
C GLY A 465 2.82 -19.52 14.54
N VAL A 466 3.33 -18.94 15.63
CA VAL A 466 2.52 -18.40 16.74
C VAL A 466 1.72 -17.15 16.33
N PHE A 467 2.05 -16.51 15.20
CA PHE A 467 1.42 -15.27 14.71
C PHE A 467 0.25 -15.48 13.75
N LYS A 468 -0.20 -16.73 13.59
CA LYS A 468 -1.37 -17.10 12.80
C LYS A 468 -2.62 -16.33 13.22
N ILE A 469 -3.44 -15.95 12.26
CA ILE A 469 -4.71 -15.27 12.57
C ILE A 469 -5.71 -16.19 13.27
N GLY A 470 -6.43 -15.62 14.24
CA GLY A 470 -7.51 -16.31 14.94
C GLY A 470 -8.71 -16.63 14.03
N PRO A 471 -9.60 -17.55 14.45
CA PRO A 471 -10.74 -17.98 13.65
C PRO A 471 -11.68 -16.83 13.26
N ILE A 472 -11.84 -15.82 14.12
CA ILE A 472 -12.74 -14.68 13.89
C ILE A 472 -12.21 -13.78 12.76
N THR A 473 -10.92 -13.45 12.77
CA THR A 473 -10.29 -12.66 11.70
C THR A 473 -10.30 -13.44 10.40
N LYS A 474 -10.08 -14.75 10.46
CA LYS A 474 -10.19 -15.64 9.29
C LYS A 474 -11.60 -15.68 8.73
N VAL A 475 -12.62 -15.75 9.57
CA VAL A 475 -14.03 -15.74 9.13
C VAL A 475 -14.39 -14.39 8.54
N SER A 476 -14.04 -13.26 9.17
CA SER A 476 -14.27 -11.93 8.57
C SER A 476 -13.62 -11.86 7.20
N THR A 477 -12.31 -12.07 7.10
CA THR A 477 -11.61 -11.94 5.82
C THR A 477 -12.07 -12.95 4.78
N SER A 478 -12.47 -14.16 5.18
CA SER A 478 -13.01 -15.16 4.25
C SER A 478 -14.43 -14.80 3.81
N THR A 479 -15.29 -14.35 4.70
CA THR A 479 -16.63 -13.83 4.36
C THR A 479 -16.54 -12.60 3.47
N ASP A 480 -15.55 -11.74 3.72
CA ASP A 480 -15.26 -10.56 2.92
C ASP A 480 -14.68 -10.95 1.56
N THR A 481 -13.74 -11.90 1.50
CA THR A 481 -13.20 -12.45 0.24
C THR A 481 -14.30 -13.15 -0.55
N HIS A 482 -15.20 -13.90 0.10
CA HIS A 482 -16.35 -14.52 -0.53
C HIS A 482 -17.41 -13.50 -0.94
N GLY A 483 -17.61 -12.41 -0.18
CA GLY A 483 -18.53 -11.32 -0.49
C GLY A 483 -18.05 -10.51 -1.69
N VAL A 484 -16.77 -10.13 -1.68
CA VAL A 484 -16.00 -9.61 -2.82
C VAL A 484 -16.17 -10.58 -3.98
N LEU A 485 -15.74 -11.84 -3.87
CA LEU A 485 -15.82 -12.83 -4.95
C LEU A 485 -17.25 -13.10 -5.44
N HIS A 486 -18.28 -13.04 -4.58
CA HIS A 486 -19.68 -13.23 -4.96
C HIS A 486 -20.26 -12.00 -5.67
N VAL A 487 -19.93 -10.79 -5.21
CA VAL A 487 -20.24 -9.55 -5.94
C VAL A 487 -19.47 -9.53 -7.28
N PHE A 488 -18.24 -10.03 -7.34
CA PHE A 488 -17.38 -9.94 -8.53
C PHE A 488 -17.49 -11.10 -9.52
N LEU A 489 -17.91 -12.31 -9.12
CA LEU A 489 -18.17 -13.41 -10.08
C LEU A 489 -19.58 -13.35 -10.64
N HIS A 490 -20.54 -12.80 -9.89
CA HIS A 490 -21.95 -12.85 -10.30
C HIS A 490 -22.42 -11.59 -11.05
N PHE A 491 -21.77 -10.43 -10.86
CA PHE A 491 -22.24 -9.16 -11.44
C PHE A 491 -21.59 -8.71 -12.76
N PRO A 492 -20.29 -8.88 -13.05
CA PRO A 492 -19.75 -8.48 -14.36
C PRO A 492 -20.24 -9.38 -15.52
N MET A 493 -20.86 -10.53 -15.22
CA MET A 493 -21.55 -11.34 -16.25
C MET A 493 -22.98 -10.87 -16.55
N ASN A 494 -23.56 -9.98 -15.74
CA ASN A 494 -24.96 -9.52 -15.85
C ASN A 494 -25.09 -8.00 -16.02
N ALA A 495 -23.98 -7.27 -16.23
CA ALA A 495 -23.95 -5.82 -16.48
C ALA A 495 -23.79 -5.52 -17.97
#